data_AF-A0A3R7WC46-F1
#
_entry.id   AF-A0A3R7WC46-F1
#
_cell.length_a   1.000
_cell.length_b   1.000
_cell.length_c   1.000
_cell.angle_alpha   90.00
_cell.angle_beta   90.00
_cell.angle_gamma   90.00
#
_symmetry.space_group_name_H-M   'P 1'
#
loop_
_entity.id
_entity.type
_entity.pdbx_description
1 polymer ?
#
loop_
_entity_poly.entity_id
_entity_poly.type
_entity_poly.pdbx_seq_one_letter_code
_entity_poly.pdbx_strand_id
1 'polypeptide(L)'
;MKDKDKVSEKDISKEPIICFVVIQRRDNIHIQPLKYDWQGLSSVNSEIELAYDDSVLAVIPAPEKSYEVKGLLTTGNDIDNCNLWGDWVTLGYEFKGATHPDWKELLLKERKHRD
;
A
#
# COMPACT_ATOMS: atom_id res chain seq x y z
N MET A 1 19.98 21.06 -10.82
CA MET A 1 19.41 19.72 -11.05
C MET A 1 20.09 18.68 -10.15
N LYS A 2 19.78 18.61 -8.84
CA LYS A 2 20.43 17.63 -7.93
C LYS A 2 19.55 17.03 -6.81
N ASP A 3 18.24 17.27 -6.80
CA ASP A 3 17.35 16.73 -5.75
C ASP A 3 16.27 15.76 -6.24
N LYS A 4 16.32 15.30 -7.51
CA LYS A 4 15.34 14.32 -8.03
C LYS A 4 15.44 12.91 -7.40
N ASP A 5 16.54 12.62 -6.69
CA ASP A 5 16.83 11.29 -6.12
C ASP A 5 16.69 11.18 -4.59
N LYS A 6 16.23 12.23 -3.89
CA LYS A 6 16.05 12.14 -2.44
C LYS A 6 14.63 11.71 -2.11
N VAL A 7 14.46 10.44 -1.72
CA VAL A 7 13.23 9.97 -1.07
C VAL A 7 13.21 10.50 0.37
N SER A 8 12.23 11.34 0.66
CA SER A 8 11.95 11.84 1.99
C SER A 8 11.05 10.86 2.75
N GLU A 9 10.94 11.02 4.08
CA GLU A 9 9.98 10.22 4.87
C GLU A 9 8.53 10.51 4.48
N LYS A 10 8.26 11.69 3.90
CA LYS A 10 6.92 12.05 3.43
C LYS A 10 6.49 11.29 2.17
N ASP A 11 7.44 10.68 1.47
CA ASP A 11 7.18 9.86 0.29
C ASP A 11 6.78 8.42 0.64
N ILE A 12 6.82 8.04 1.92
CA ILE A 12 6.43 6.71 2.40
C ILE A 12 5.27 6.86 3.37
N SER A 13 4.19 6.14 3.12
CA SER A 13 3.03 6.03 4.01
C SER A 13 2.94 4.61 4.56
N LYS A 14 2.55 4.50 5.83
CA LYS A 14 2.28 3.22 6.49
C LYS A 14 0.85 3.22 6.97
N GLU A 15 0.02 2.39 6.35
CA GLU A 15 -1.38 2.22 6.73
C GLU A 15 -1.53 0.95 7.57
N PRO A 16 -2.12 1.02 8.78
CA PRO A 16 -2.25 -0.16 9.63
C PRO A 16 -3.17 -1.22 9.01
N ILE A 17 -2.78 -2.49 9.16
CA ILE A 17 -3.57 -3.65 8.75
C ILE A 17 -4.05 -4.39 9.98
N ILE A 18 -5.33 -4.76 10.00
CA ILE A 18 -5.95 -5.47 11.12
C ILE A 18 -6.07 -6.97 10.86
N CYS A 19 -6.31 -7.37 9.61
CA CYS A 19 -6.47 -8.75 9.21
C CYS A 19 -6.27 -8.91 7.69
N PHE A 20 -6.12 -10.16 7.28
CA PHE A 20 -6.12 -10.58 5.89
C PHE A 20 -7.36 -11.44 5.65
N VAL A 21 -8.16 -11.06 4.67
CA VAL A 21 -9.33 -11.82 4.25
C VAL A 21 -8.92 -12.73 3.09
N VAL A 22 -9.18 -14.02 3.24
CA VAL A 22 -8.93 -15.04 2.23
C VAL A 22 -10.24 -15.28 1.47
N ILE A 23 -10.23 -14.97 0.19
CA ILE A 23 -11.41 -14.97 -0.68
C ILE A 23 -11.16 -15.98 -1.80
N GLN A 24 -12.04 -16.95 -1.95
CA GLN A 24 -12.14 -17.76 -3.16
C GLN A 24 -12.88 -16.94 -4.22
N ARG A 25 -12.21 -16.67 -5.35
CA ARG A 25 -12.82 -16.08 -6.54
C ARG A 25 -12.69 -17.06 -7.69
N ARG A 26 -13.80 -17.70 -8.08
CA ARG A 26 -13.80 -18.80 -9.07
C ARG A 26 -12.79 -19.88 -8.64
N ASP A 27 -11.77 -20.14 -9.46
CA ASP A 27 -10.73 -21.15 -9.18
C ASP A 27 -9.48 -20.59 -8.49
N ASN A 28 -9.47 -19.31 -8.09
CA ASN A 28 -8.30 -18.65 -7.49
C ASN A 28 -8.53 -18.23 -6.04
N ILE A 29 -7.45 -18.28 -5.25
CA ILE A 29 -7.40 -17.74 -3.89
C ILE A 29 -6.82 -16.33 -3.94
N HIS A 30 -7.57 -15.36 -3.42
CA HIS A 30 -7.14 -14.00 -3.22
C HIS A 30 -6.97 -13.73 -1.73
N ILE A 31 -5.89 -13.05 -1.35
CA ILE A 31 -5.65 -12.61 0.02
C ILE A 31 -5.60 -11.09 -0.01
N GLN A 32 -6.54 -10.44 0.66
CA GLN A 32 -6.65 -8.98 0.68
C GLN A 32 -6.50 -8.44 2.11
N PRO A 33 -5.66 -7.41 2.33
CA PRO A 33 -5.56 -6.76 3.62
C PRO A 33 -6.81 -5.92 3.88
N LEU A 34 -7.34 -6.01 5.10
CA LEU A 34 -8.37 -5.10 5.58
C LEU A 34 -7.75 -4.01 6.43
N LYS A 35 -8.21 -2.77 6.23
CA LYS A 35 -7.75 -1.57 6.94
C LYS A 35 -8.97 -0.86 7.52
N TYR A 36 -8.88 -0.39 8.75
CA TYR A 36 -9.87 0.52 9.31
C TYR A 36 -9.19 1.80 9.75
N ASP A 37 -9.92 2.91 9.66
CA ASP A 37 -9.54 4.11 10.38
C ASP A 37 -9.87 3.99 11.87
N TRP A 38 -9.48 5.01 12.64
CA TRP A 38 -9.73 5.09 14.09
C TRP A 38 -11.22 5.15 14.45
N GLN A 39 -12.11 5.38 13.49
CA GLN A 39 -13.57 5.41 13.68
C GLN A 39 -14.22 4.05 13.41
N GLY A 40 -13.43 3.04 13.00
CA GLY A 40 -13.96 1.76 12.54
C GLY A 40 -14.68 1.86 11.20
N LEU A 41 -14.50 2.97 10.48
CA LEU A 41 -14.98 3.15 9.13
C LEU A 41 -13.91 2.65 8.17
N SER A 42 -14.37 2.00 7.11
CA SER A 42 -13.49 1.71 5.99
C SER A 42 -13.03 3.06 5.45
N SER A 43 -11.74 3.37 5.54
CA SER A 43 -11.16 4.49 4.80
C SER A 43 -11.49 4.33 3.30
N VAL A 44 -11.56 5.44 2.55
CA VAL A 44 -11.80 5.40 1.10
C VAL A 44 -10.84 4.40 0.45
N ASN A 45 -11.37 3.41 -0.27
CA ASN A 45 -10.65 2.27 -0.88
C ASN A 45 -10.10 1.20 0.10
N SER A 46 -10.66 1.06 1.30
CA SER A 46 -10.36 -0.07 2.20
C SER A 46 -11.48 -1.11 2.28
N GLU A 47 -12.58 -0.88 1.57
CA GLU A 47 -13.69 -1.84 1.47
C GLU A 47 -13.26 -3.01 0.58
N ILE A 48 -13.57 -4.23 1.03
CA ILE A 48 -13.41 -5.44 0.23
C ILE A 48 -14.73 -5.66 -0.51
N GLU A 49 -14.75 -5.30 -1.79
CA GLU A 49 -15.88 -5.61 -2.67
C GLU A 49 -15.87 -7.10 -3.00
N LEU A 50 -16.94 -7.80 -2.61
CA LEU A 50 -17.15 -9.21 -2.95
C LEU A 50 -18.09 -9.31 -4.15
N ALA A 51 -17.72 -10.12 -5.14
CA ALA A 51 -18.62 -10.50 -6.21
C ALA A 51 -19.66 -11.54 -5.72
N TYR A 52 -20.74 -11.72 -6.47
CA TYR A 52 -21.81 -12.67 -6.11
C TYR A 52 -21.30 -14.12 -5.98
N ASP A 53 -20.29 -14.50 -6.76
CA ASP A 53 -19.64 -15.82 -6.75
C ASP A 53 -18.43 -15.92 -5.82
N ASP A 54 -18.09 -14.85 -5.09
CA ASP A 54 -16.98 -14.87 -4.13
C ASP A 54 -17.38 -15.61 -2.84
N SER A 55 -16.43 -16.32 -2.25
CA SER A 55 -16.61 -16.95 -0.94
C SER A 55 -15.48 -16.57 0.01
N VAL A 56 -15.82 -16.03 1.18
CA VAL A 56 -14.83 -15.78 2.24
C VAL A 56 -14.49 -17.10 2.91
N LEU A 57 -13.25 -17.55 2.72
CA LEU A 57 -12.75 -18.81 3.28
C LEU A 57 -12.21 -18.64 4.71
N ALA A 58 -11.56 -17.50 4.97
CA ALA A 58 -10.97 -17.23 6.27
C ALA A 58 -10.76 -15.73 6.49
N VAL A 59 -10.70 -15.35 7.78
CA VAL A 59 -10.22 -14.04 8.22
C VAL A 59 -9.05 -14.30 9.18
N ILE A 60 -7.85 -13.90 8.77
CA ILE A 60 -6.60 -14.14 9.51
C ILE A 60 -6.21 -12.84 10.19
N PRO A 61 -6.17 -12.76 11.53
CA PRO A 61 -5.70 -11.57 12.23
C PRO A 61 -4.28 -11.20 11.79
N ALA A 62 -4.05 -9.92 11.54
CA ALA A 62 -2.72 -9.44 11.20
C ALA A 62 -1.84 -9.48 12.47
N PRO A 63 -0.54 -9.81 12.34
CA PRO A 63 0.40 -9.67 13.45
C PRO A 63 0.38 -8.25 14.04
N GLU A 64 0.82 -8.12 15.29
CA GLU A 64 0.99 -6.79 15.89
C GLU A 64 1.86 -5.89 15.02
N LYS A 65 1.50 -4.60 14.94
CA LYS A 65 2.24 -3.59 14.17
C LYS A 65 2.41 -4.01 12.71
N SER A 66 1.33 -4.47 12.09
CA SER A 66 1.26 -4.74 10.66
C SER A 66 0.84 -3.50 9.88
N TYR A 67 1.53 -3.24 8.77
CA TYR A 67 1.32 -2.08 7.92
C TYR A 67 1.38 -2.46 6.44
N GLU A 68 0.52 -1.87 5.63
CA GLU A 68 0.78 -1.71 4.20
C GLU A 68 1.69 -0.50 4.02
N VAL A 69 2.80 -0.72 3.32
CA VAL A 69 3.74 0.34 3.00
C VAL A 69 3.47 0.81 1.59
N LYS A 70 3.13 2.08 1.45
CA LYS A 70 2.92 2.76 0.17
C LYS A 70 4.01 3.78 -0.08
N GLY A 71 4.35 3.97 -1.35
CA GLY A 71 5.31 4.96 -1.80
C GLY A 71 4.70 5.92 -2.80
N LEU A 72 5.02 7.20 -2.69
CA LEU A 72 4.56 8.23 -3.62
C LEU A 72 5.45 8.22 -4.88
N LEU A 73 4.88 7.87 -6.02
CA LEU A 73 5.53 8.03 -7.31
C LEU A 73 5.25 9.44 -7.83
N THR A 74 6.26 10.29 -7.81
CA THR A 74 6.17 11.65 -8.34
C THR A 74 6.43 11.63 -9.85
N THR A 75 5.45 11.97 -10.68
CA THR A 75 5.68 12.22 -12.11
C THR A 75 6.21 13.63 -12.29
N GLY A 76 7.43 13.74 -12.83
CA GLY A 76 8.12 15.02 -13.00
C GLY A 76 7.59 15.86 -14.16
N ASN A 77 6.41 16.44 -14.00
CA ASN A 77 6.05 17.65 -14.75
C ASN A 77 6.00 18.82 -13.77
N ASP A 78 7.16 19.42 -13.53
CA ASP A 78 7.21 20.82 -13.07
C ASP A 78 6.50 21.67 -14.12
N ILE A 79 5.51 22.46 -13.72
CA ILE A 79 5.32 23.86 -14.14
C ILE A 79 4.41 24.52 -13.07
N ASP A 80 5.06 25.27 -12.19
CA ASP A 80 4.58 26.53 -11.56
C ASP A 80 3.35 26.58 -10.65
N ASN A 81 2.61 25.50 -10.37
CA ASN A 81 1.45 25.58 -9.47
C ASN A 81 1.26 24.34 -8.59
N CYS A 82 1.64 24.46 -7.32
CA CYS A 82 1.06 23.85 -6.10
C CYS A 82 0.28 22.52 -6.17
N ASN A 83 0.62 21.57 -7.05
CA ASN A 83 0.08 20.21 -7.03
C ASN A 83 1.19 19.26 -7.51
N LEU A 84 1.88 18.62 -6.56
CA LEU A 84 2.61 17.38 -6.86
C LEU A 84 1.55 16.35 -7.26
N TRP A 85 1.42 16.07 -8.56
CA TRP A 85 0.62 14.95 -9.04
C TRP A 85 1.49 13.69 -8.92
N GLY A 86 1.05 12.74 -8.10
CA GLY A 86 1.74 11.49 -7.90
C GLY A 86 0.80 10.43 -7.38
N ASP A 87 1.06 9.20 -7.79
CA ASP A 87 0.26 8.04 -7.39
C ASP A 87 0.93 7.34 -6.22
N TRP A 88 0.13 7.05 -5.19
CA TRP A 88 0.56 6.15 -4.12
C TRP A 88 0.48 4.71 -4.60
N VAL A 89 1.62 4.04 -4.66
CA VAL A 89 1.70 2.62 -5.02
C VAL A 89 2.06 1.78 -3.81
N THR A 90 1.49 0.59 -3.72
CA THR A 90 1.87 -0.39 -2.70
C THR A 90 3.28 -0.90 -2.99
N LEU A 91 4.19 -0.69 -2.03
CA LEU A 91 5.56 -1.20 -2.06
C LEU A 91 5.65 -2.59 -1.43
N GLY A 92 4.79 -2.86 -0.44
CA GLY A 92 4.72 -4.15 0.24
C GLY A 92 4.07 -4.06 1.61
N TYR A 93 4.39 -5.04 2.45
CA TYR A 93 3.84 -5.20 3.79
C TYR A 93 4.96 -5.30 4.82
N GLU A 94 4.75 -4.69 5.99
CA GLU A 94 5.66 -4.73 7.13
C GLU A 94 4.91 -5.26 8.34
N PHE A 95 5.49 -6.20 9.08
CA PHE A 95 4.90 -6.69 10.33
C PHE A 95 5.98 -7.12 11.31
N LYS A 96 5.68 -7.02 12.60
CA LYS A 96 6.62 -7.32 13.70
C LYS A 96 7.14 -8.75 13.57
N GLY A 97 8.46 -8.89 13.49
CA GLY A 97 9.14 -10.19 13.41
C GLY A 97 9.45 -10.67 11.99
N ALA A 98 9.03 -9.94 10.94
CA ALA A 98 9.46 -10.21 9.57
C ALA A 98 10.57 -9.26 9.13
N THR A 99 11.46 -9.77 8.27
CA THR A 99 12.41 -8.95 7.53
C THR A 99 11.68 -8.19 6.42
N HIS A 100 12.03 -6.93 6.24
CA HIS A 100 11.53 -6.10 5.15
C HIS A 100 12.69 -5.38 4.44
N PRO A 101 12.55 -5.01 3.16
CA PRO A 101 13.57 -4.25 2.44
C PRO A 101 13.68 -2.82 2.98
N ASP A 102 14.67 -2.07 2.47
CA ASP A 102 14.67 -0.62 2.60
C ASP A 102 13.61 -0.04 1.64
N TRP A 103 12.51 0.46 2.21
CA TRP A 103 11.39 1.01 1.46
C TRP A 103 11.76 2.23 0.62
N LYS A 104 12.76 3.03 1.04
CA LYS A 104 13.22 4.20 0.27
C LYS A 104 14.00 3.75 -0.96
N GLU A 105 14.86 2.74 -0.81
CA GLU A 105 15.58 2.14 -1.93
C GLU A 105 14.61 1.49 -2.93
N LEU A 106 13.59 0.79 -2.44
CA LEU A 106 12.55 0.19 -3.28
C LEU A 106 11.78 1.26 -4.07
N LEU A 107 11.36 2.34 -3.40
CA LEU A 107 10.67 3.45 -4.08
C LEU A 107 11.54 4.11 -5.16
N LEU A 108 12.84 4.27 -4.93
CA LEU A 108 13.76 4.78 -5.94
C LEU A 108 13.84 3.86 -7.16
N LYS A 109 13.83 2.53 -6.95
CA LYS A 109 13.81 1.56 -8.05
C LYS A 109 12.51 1.65 -8.84
N GLU A 110 11.37 1.76 -8.16
CA GLU A 110 10.06 1.91 -8.80
C GLU A 110 9.95 3.20 -9.64
N ARG A 111 10.46 4.33 -9.12
CA ARG A 111 10.53 5.59 -9.87
C ARG A 111 11.35 5.44 -11.15
N LYS A 112 12.53 4.80 -11.07
CA LYS A 112 13.42 4.58 -12.23
C LYS A 112 12.87 3.60 -13.27
N HIS A 113 12.02 2.66 -12.87
CA HIS A 113 11.43 1.70 -13.80
C HIS A 113 10.30 2.28 -14.66
N ARG A 114 9.74 3.44 -14.27
CA ARG A 114 8.60 4.08 -14.95
C ARG A 114 8.98 5.32 -15.77
N ASP A 115 10.20 5.83 -15.61
CA ASP A 115 10.82 6.84 -16.47
C ASP A 115 11.42 6.21 -17.74
#